data_AF-A0A7C1K5U5-F1
#
_entry.id   AF-A0A7C1K5U5-F1
#
_cell.length_a   1.000
_cell.length_b   1.000
_cell.length_c   1.000
_cell.angle_alpha   90.00
_cell.angle_beta   90.00
_cell.angle_gamma   90.00
#
_symmetry.space_group_name_H-M   'P 1'
#
loop_
_entity.id
_entity.type
_entity.pdbx_description
1 polymer ?
#
loop_
_entity_poly.entity_id
_entity_poly.type
_entity_poly.pdbx_seq_one_letter_code
_entity_poly.pdbx_strand_id
1 'polypeptide(L)'
;MDRRIALAVFAVLFSLYLLTFNGLFRSIDELALFSAAESLVQSGSLARPQLNFASYHNPVGSLEPLYPLIVTPLYALAVHLPTVSTIHVAMLLNPLLTAITAALLYLLVRQLGYSQRVSAGVALTYGLATLAWPYTRTFFREPLLGLLWTAALWAFSRWWESQRPPALAVCLGLLLLAGTAKLTSLIVLPVYVVIIGWRIPPAKRRVMAGLLITLLVLGGLLLVAMFRVRDQPLTGIVRTVLNYQPGPALQRIDALSPTRENRWPGYAPTASFARLGSVPHLVPSDA
;
A
#
# COMPACT_ATOMS: atom_id res chain seq x y z
N MET A 1 31.97 7.19 -4.83
CA MET A 1 31.45 8.46 -4.28
C MET A 1 29.92 8.47 -4.21
N ASP A 2 29.21 8.26 -5.32
CA ASP A 2 27.74 8.39 -5.38
C ASP A 2 26.95 7.55 -4.38
N ARG A 3 27.36 6.30 -4.12
CA ARG A 3 26.71 5.44 -3.10
C ARG A 3 26.76 6.04 -1.68
N ARG A 4 27.86 6.72 -1.33
CA ARG A 4 28.02 7.37 -0.02
C ARG A 4 27.09 8.58 0.11
N ILE A 5 26.94 9.35 -0.97
CA ILE A 5 26.03 10.50 -1.00
C ILE A 5 24.57 10.02 -0.94
N ALA A 6 24.20 8.97 -1.68
CA ALA A 6 22.86 8.37 -1.59
C ALA A 6 22.54 7.90 -0.15
N LEU A 7 23.51 7.25 0.52
CA LEU A 7 23.36 6.85 1.92
C LEU A 7 23.25 8.06 2.86
N ALA A 8 23.99 9.14 2.61
CA ALA A 8 23.88 10.37 3.39
C ALA A 8 22.51 11.04 3.20
N VAL A 9 21.99 11.12 1.97
CA VAL A 9 20.63 11.62 1.67
C VAL A 9 19.59 10.79 2.43
N PHE A 10 19.70 9.47 2.36
CA PHE A 10 18.84 8.56 3.13
C PHE A 10 18.91 8.87 4.63
N ALA A 11 20.12 8.90 5.21
CA ALA A 11 20.31 9.06 6.65
C ALA A 11 19.79 10.41 7.16
N VAL A 12 20.06 11.50 6.42
CA VAL A 12 19.59 12.85 6.76
C VAL A 12 18.06 12.91 6.73
N LEU A 13 17.44 12.48 5.63
CA LEU A 13 15.98 12.53 5.51
C LEU A 13 15.28 11.61 6.51
N PHE A 14 15.78 10.38 6.68
CA PHE A 14 15.23 9.44 7.66
C PHE A 14 15.29 10.01 9.07
N SER A 15 16.42 10.61 9.47
CA SER A 15 16.57 11.27 10.77
C SER A 15 15.59 12.42 10.95
N LEU A 16 15.41 13.26 9.92
CA LEU A 16 14.43 14.36 9.97
C LEU A 16 12.99 13.85 10.07
N TYR A 17 12.64 12.78 9.36
CA TYR A 17 11.31 12.19 9.46
C TYR A 17 11.06 11.60 10.86
N LEU A 18 12.05 10.96 11.47
CA LEU A 18 11.96 10.47 12.85
C LEU A 18 11.71 11.62 13.85
N LEU A 19 12.33 12.79 13.66
CA LEU A 19 12.07 13.97 14.51
C LEU A 19 10.64 14.50 14.42
N THR A 20 9.96 14.25 13.29
CA THR A 20 8.56 14.68 13.07
C THR A 20 7.55 13.54 13.18
N PHE A 21 8.00 12.37 13.62
CA PHE A 21 7.16 11.19 13.82
C PHE A 21 6.15 11.44 14.94
N ASN A 22 4.88 11.05 14.73
CA ASN A 22 3.80 11.25 15.70
C ASN A 22 3.11 9.96 16.15
N GLY A 23 3.24 8.86 15.40
CA GLY A 23 2.71 7.56 15.82
C GLY A 23 1.17 7.44 15.84
N LEU A 24 0.45 8.32 15.15
CA LEU A 24 -1.01 8.38 15.19
C LEU A 24 -1.62 8.21 13.80
N PHE A 25 -2.60 7.32 13.68
CA PHE A 25 -3.46 7.22 12.50
C PHE A 25 -4.37 8.45 12.40
N ARG A 26 -4.56 8.95 11.17
CA ARG A 26 -5.37 10.15 10.89
C ARG A 26 -6.67 9.81 10.18
N SER A 27 -6.79 8.61 9.61
CA SER A 27 -8.00 8.15 8.93
C SER A 27 -8.34 6.71 9.25
N ILE A 28 -9.58 6.34 8.93
CA ILE A 28 -10.03 4.94 9.02
C ILE A 28 -9.32 4.04 8.01
N ASP A 29 -8.85 4.57 6.88
CA ASP A 29 -8.13 3.82 5.87
C ASP A 29 -6.77 3.35 6.39
N GLU A 30 -6.10 4.18 7.18
CA GLU A 30 -4.85 3.82 7.88
C GLU A 30 -5.09 2.69 8.88
N LEU A 31 -6.16 2.81 9.68
CA LEU A 31 -6.56 1.75 10.61
C LEU A 31 -6.91 0.44 9.87
N ALA A 32 -7.53 0.54 8.69
CA ALA A 32 -7.87 -0.62 7.87
C ALA A 32 -6.64 -1.36 7.34
N LEU A 33 -5.60 -0.63 6.92
CA LEU A 33 -4.33 -1.22 6.51
C LEU A 33 -3.62 -1.89 7.69
N PHE A 34 -3.62 -1.24 8.86
CA PHE A 34 -3.00 -1.78 10.07
C PHE A 34 -3.73 -3.02 10.60
N SER A 35 -5.06 -2.99 10.66
CA SER A 35 -5.92 -4.10 11.05
C SER A 35 -5.71 -5.35 10.19
N ALA A 36 -5.48 -5.17 8.88
CA ALA A 36 -5.12 -6.27 7.99
C ALA A 36 -3.73 -6.85 8.31
N ALA A 37 -2.74 -6.00 8.60
CA ALA A 37 -1.40 -6.45 8.99
C ALA A 37 -1.40 -7.19 10.34
N GLU A 38 -2.16 -6.69 11.31
CA GLU A 38 -2.41 -7.35 12.60
C GLU A 38 -3.07 -8.72 12.40
N SER A 39 -4.14 -8.78 11.61
CA SER A 39 -4.91 -10.02 11.36
C SER A 39 -4.08 -11.07 10.62
N LEU A 40 -3.14 -10.65 9.75
CA LEU A 40 -2.19 -11.54 9.11
C LEU A 40 -1.28 -12.24 10.13
N VAL A 41 -0.82 -11.54 11.16
CA VAL A 41 -0.01 -12.13 12.25
C VAL A 41 -0.87 -12.98 13.18
N GLN A 42 -2.06 -12.50 13.53
CA GLN A 42 -2.92 -13.14 14.53
C GLN A 42 -3.70 -14.36 14.01
N SER A 43 -4.14 -14.34 12.76
CA SER A 43 -5.05 -15.35 12.20
C SER A 43 -4.65 -15.83 10.81
N GLY A 44 -3.61 -15.23 10.20
CA GLY A 44 -3.28 -15.47 8.79
C GLY A 44 -4.35 -14.92 7.84
N SER A 45 -5.22 -14.02 8.27
CA SER A 45 -6.31 -13.50 7.45
C SER A 45 -6.12 -12.01 7.15
N LEU A 46 -6.60 -11.57 5.98
CA LEU A 46 -6.75 -10.16 5.63
C LEU A 46 -8.08 -9.57 6.14
N ALA A 47 -8.81 -10.33 6.96
CA ALA A 47 -9.99 -9.83 7.67
C ALA A 47 -9.63 -8.59 8.51
N ARG A 48 -10.63 -7.74 8.74
CA ARG A 48 -10.47 -6.47 9.45
C ARG A 48 -11.49 -6.32 10.56
N PRO A 49 -11.56 -7.26 11.53
CA PRO A 49 -12.59 -7.26 12.57
C PRO A 49 -12.56 -5.98 13.42
N GLN A 50 -11.40 -5.33 13.54
CA GLN A 50 -11.22 -4.05 14.22
C GLN A 50 -12.06 -2.93 13.60
N LEU A 51 -12.51 -3.06 12.34
CA LEU A 51 -13.33 -2.07 11.65
C LEU A 51 -14.83 -2.42 11.62
N ASN A 52 -15.27 -3.50 12.28
CA ASN A 52 -16.68 -3.92 12.25
C ASN A 52 -17.64 -2.81 12.74
N PHE A 53 -17.19 -1.97 13.67
CA PHE A 53 -17.95 -0.82 14.17
C PHE A 53 -18.28 0.23 13.08
N ALA A 54 -17.45 0.33 12.05
CA ALA A 54 -17.57 1.33 11.00
C ALA A 54 -18.39 0.86 9.78
N SER A 55 -18.79 -0.41 9.74
CA SER A 55 -19.39 -1.05 8.57
C SER A 55 -20.65 -0.36 8.03
N TYR A 56 -21.37 0.40 8.88
CA TYR A 56 -22.61 1.06 8.52
C TYR A 56 -22.45 2.55 8.17
N HIS A 57 -21.60 3.28 8.90
CA HIS A 57 -21.49 4.74 8.76
C HIS A 57 -20.24 5.20 8.00
N ASN A 58 -19.20 4.36 7.94
CA ASN A 58 -17.96 4.67 7.24
C ASN A 58 -17.35 3.40 6.63
N PRO A 59 -18.05 2.79 5.65
CA PRO A 59 -17.62 1.53 5.08
C PRO A 59 -16.27 1.69 4.36
N VAL A 60 -15.27 0.94 4.81
CA VAL A 60 -13.97 0.88 4.12
C VAL A 60 -14.02 -0.17 3.03
N GLY A 61 -13.65 0.25 1.81
CA GLY A 61 -13.59 -0.61 0.65
C GLY A 61 -12.63 -1.79 0.81
N SER A 62 -12.58 -2.62 -0.23
CA SER A 62 -11.57 -3.68 -0.34
C SER A 62 -10.18 -3.06 -0.39
N LEU A 63 -9.23 -3.62 0.36
CA LEU A 63 -7.83 -3.19 0.31
C LEU A 63 -6.99 -4.24 -0.39
N GLU A 64 -6.08 -3.76 -1.21
CA GLU A 64 -5.06 -4.56 -1.87
C GLU A 64 -3.97 -4.97 -0.85
N PRO A 65 -3.48 -6.22 -0.92
CA PRO A 65 -2.81 -6.85 0.22
C PRO A 65 -1.32 -6.55 0.36
N LEU A 66 -0.65 -6.00 -0.67
CA LEU A 66 0.81 -5.87 -0.62
C LEU A 66 1.27 -4.98 0.53
N TYR A 67 0.61 -3.86 0.78
CA TYR A 67 1.04 -2.95 1.84
C TYR A 67 0.91 -3.59 3.24
N PRO A 68 -0.24 -4.19 3.63
CA PRO A 68 -0.32 -5.00 4.85
C PRO A 68 0.75 -6.07 4.95
N LEU A 69 1.00 -6.83 3.87
CA LEU A 69 2.02 -7.90 3.83
C LEU A 69 3.45 -7.39 4.09
N ILE A 70 3.80 -6.22 3.54
CA ILE A 70 5.13 -5.61 3.75
C ILE A 70 5.29 -5.12 5.19
N VAL A 71 4.20 -4.66 5.83
CA VAL A 71 4.20 -4.23 7.24
C VAL A 71 4.27 -5.45 8.19
N THR A 72 3.62 -6.56 7.85
CA THR A 72 3.50 -7.77 8.70
C THR A 72 4.77 -8.14 9.47
N PRO A 73 5.98 -8.22 8.88
CA PRO A 73 7.19 -8.56 9.64
C PRO A 73 7.55 -7.51 10.71
N LEU A 74 7.33 -6.22 10.46
CA LEU A 74 7.54 -5.16 11.45
C LEU A 74 6.56 -5.28 12.61
N TYR A 75 5.29 -5.57 12.30
CA TYR A 75 4.26 -5.81 13.32
C TYR A 75 4.60 -7.04 14.16
N ALA A 76 4.93 -8.17 13.52
CA ALA A 76 5.29 -9.42 14.21
C ALA A 76 6.49 -9.23 15.15
N LEU A 77 7.52 -8.51 14.71
CA LEU A 77 8.65 -8.16 15.55
C LEU A 77 8.21 -7.34 16.77
N ALA A 78 7.36 -6.33 16.56
CA ALA A 78 6.91 -5.44 17.63
C ALA A 78 6.05 -6.14 18.70
N VAL A 79 5.30 -7.18 18.34
CA VAL A 79 4.53 -7.99 19.30
C VAL A 79 5.44 -8.64 20.36
N HIS A 80 6.70 -8.92 20.02
CA HIS A 80 7.69 -9.49 20.93
C HIS A 80 8.45 -8.44 21.77
N LEU A 81 8.13 -7.15 21.61
CA LEU A 81 8.78 -6.04 22.31
C LEU A 81 7.80 -5.37 23.28
N PRO A 82 7.68 -5.85 24.53
CA PRO A 82 6.63 -5.42 25.47
C PRO A 82 6.69 -3.93 25.85
N THR A 83 7.83 -3.28 25.64
CA THR A 83 8.05 -1.87 25.94
C THR A 83 7.80 -0.94 24.74
N VAL A 84 7.48 -1.48 23.57
CA VAL A 84 7.36 -0.72 22.31
C VAL A 84 5.95 -0.90 21.71
N SER A 85 5.35 0.21 21.29
CA SER A 85 4.05 0.17 20.59
C SER A 85 4.17 -0.46 19.20
N THR A 86 3.30 -1.43 18.91
CA THR A 86 3.19 -2.07 17.59
C THR A 86 2.81 -1.08 16.49
N ILE A 87 1.95 -0.10 16.81
CA ILE A 87 1.60 1.00 15.90
C ILE A 87 2.84 1.81 15.55
N HIS A 88 3.66 2.17 16.55
CA HIS A 88 4.85 2.97 16.30
C HIS A 88 5.82 2.25 15.37
N VAL A 89 6.12 0.97 15.63
CA VAL A 89 7.04 0.19 14.79
C VAL A 89 6.51 0.01 13.38
N ALA A 90 5.21 -0.28 13.21
CA ALA A 90 4.60 -0.40 11.89
C ALA A 90 4.71 0.92 11.11
N MET A 91 4.39 2.05 11.76
CA MET A 91 4.42 3.37 11.12
C MET A 91 5.83 3.84 10.72
N LEU A 92 6.90 3.23 11.22
CA LEU A 92 8.27 3.51 10.74
C LEU A 92 8.51 3.11 9.28
N LEU A 93 7.63 2.26 8.72
CA LEU A 93 7.74 1.83 7.32
C LEU A 93 7.71 3.03 6.36
N ASN A 94 6.81 3.99 6.55
CA ASN A 94 6.65 5.10 5.60
C ASN A 94 7.82 6.09 5.62
N PRO A 95 8.33 6.57 6.76
CA PRO A 95 9.60 7.30 6.83
C PRO A 95 10.74 6.57 6.12
N LEU A 96 10.86 5.25 6.33
CA LEU A 96 11.90 4.43 5.72
C LEU A 96 11.75 4.38 4.19
N LEU A 97 10.57 4.04 3.68
CA LEU A 97 10.28 3.96 2.25
C LEU A 97 10.52 5.31 1.55
N THR A 98 10.08 6.41 2.15
CA THR A 98 10.26 7.76 1.59
C THR A 98 11.74 8.15 1.54
N ALA A 99 12.53 7.83 2.58
CA ALA A 99 13.97 8.09 2.57
C ALA A 99 14.72 7.23 1.54
N ILE A 100 14.35 5.95 1.39
CA ILE A 100 14.89 5.07 0.33
C ILE A 100 14.56 5.63 -1.05
N THR A 101 13.32 6.11 -1.24
CA THR A 101 12.88 6.71 -2.50
C THR A 101 13.74 7.92 -2.86
N ALA A 102 14.04 8.80 -1.90
CA ALA A 102 14.91 9.95 -2.14
C ALA A 102 16.34 9.54 -2.53
N ALA A 103 16.92 8.54 -1.85
CA ALA A 103 18.25 8.02 -2.20
C ALA A 103 18.27 7.36 -3.58
N LEU A 104 17.20 6.65 -3.96
CA LEU A 104 17.06 6.08 -5.30
C LEU A 104 16.88 7.17 -6.36
N LEU A 105 16.14 8.23 -6.04
CA LEU A 105 15.98 9.40 -6.91
C LEU A 105 17.32 10.09 -7.16
N TYR A 106 18.16 10.24 -6.13
CA TYR A 106 19.55 10.71 -6.30
C TYR A 106 20.30 9.86 -7.32
N LEU A 107 20.27 8.53 -7.17
CA LEU A 107 20.97 7.60 -8.08
C LEU A 107 20.41 7.66 -9.51
N LEU A 108 19.10 7.81 -9.65
CA LEU A 108 18.45 7.98 -10.95
C LEU A 108 18.90 9.27 -11.63
N VAL A 109 18.89 10.40 -10.94
CA VAL A 109 19.32 11.70 -11.50
C VAL A 109 20.81 11.67 -11.84
N ARG A 110 21.64 10.97 -11.05
CA ARG A 110 23.06 10.74 -11.38
C ARG A 110 23.23 9.93 -12.66
N GLN A 111 22.42 8.89 -12.84
CA GLN A 111 22.45 8.09 -14.06
C GLN A 111 22.07 8.90 -15.30
N LEU A 112 21.17 9.88 -15.16
CA LEU A 112 20.80 10.79 -16.24
C LEU A 112 21.92 11.80 -16.61
N GLY A 113 23.08 11.76 -15.95
CA GLY A 113 24.26 12.57 -16.28
C GLY A 113 24.39 13.88 -15.49
N TYR A 114 23.44 14.22 -14.61
CA TYR A 114 23.49 15.44 -13.82
C TYR A 114 24.52 15.39 -12.69
N SER A 115 25.09 16.54 -12.31
CA SER A 115 26.10 16.63 -11.25
C SER A 115 25.59 16.18 -9.87
N GLN A 116 26.51 15.82 -8.96
CA GLN A 116 26.17 15.40 -7.59
C GLN A 116 25.34 16.42 -6.82
N ARG A 117 25.63 17.71 -7.01
CA ARG A 117 24.89 18.81 -6.36
C ARG A 117 23.44 18.86 -6.83
N VAL A 118 23.22 18.75 -8.16
CA VAL A 118 21.87 18.74 -8.73
C VAL A 118 21.10 17.51 -8.25
N SER A 119 21.72 16.32 -8.29
CA SER A 119 21.08 15.09 -7.83
C SER A 119 20.71 15.13 -6.34
N ALA A 120 21.59 15.66 -5.49
CA ALA A 120 21.32 15.83 -4.07
C ALA A 120 20.21 16.86 -3.85
N GLY A 121 20.24 17.98 -4.57
CA GLY A 121 19.19 18.99 -4.55
C GLY A 121 17.82 18.42 -4.92
N VAL A 122 17.72 17.65 -6.01
CA VAL A 122 16.46 17.00 -6.41
C VAL A 122 15.95 16.04 -5.34
N ALA A 123 16.82 15.20 -4.77
CA ALA A 123 16.43 14.25 -3.74
C ALA A 123 15.97 14.93 -2.44
N LEU A 124 16.66 16.00 -2.01
CA LEU A 124 16.29 16.77 -0.83
C LEU A 124 15.02 17.59 -1.07
N THR A 125 14.85 18.22 -2.23
CA THR A 125 13.61 18.92 -2.59
C THR A 125 12.42 17.96 -2.59
N TYR A 126 12.58 16.75 -3.16
CA TYR A 126 11.56 15.70 -3.04
C TYR A 126 11.21 15.43 -1.57
N GLY A 127 12.21 15.15 -0.74
CA GLY A 127 11.99 14.75 0.65
C GLY A 127 11.47 15.85 1.58
N LEU A 128 11.85 17.11 1.34
CA LEU A 128 11.60 18.23 2.26
C LEU A 128 10.57 19.24 1.75
N ALA A 129 10.36 19.32 0.44
CA ALA A 129 9.54 20.35 -0.20
C ALA A 129 8.40 19.77 -1.05
N THR A 130 7.98 18.52 -0.80
CA THR A 130 6.82 17.92 -1.44
C THR A 130 5.92 17.22 -0.42
N LEU A 131 4.81 16.64 -0.90
CA LEU A 131 3.92 15.80 -0.09
C LEU A 131 4.62 14.56 0.49
N ALA A 132 5.81 14.19 0.00
CA ALA A 132 6.59 13.07 0.55
C ALA A 132 6.76 13.18 2.08
N TRP A 133 7.06 14.38 2.60
CA TRP A 133 7.20 14.58 4.05
C TRP A 133 5.89 14.36 4.81
N PRO A 134 4.77 15.05 4.51
CA PRO A 134 3.48 14.72 5.12
C PRO A 134 3.15 13.22 5.13
N TYR A 135 3.39 12.50 4.03
CA TYR A 135 3.12 11.06 3.92
C TYR A 135 4.05 10.18 4.79
N THR A 136 5.15 10.70 5.32
CA THR A 136 5.95 9.96 6.32
C THR A 136 5.26 9.84 7.68
N ARG A 137 4.26 10.69 7.95
CA ARG A 137 3.52 10.75 9.22
C ARG A 137 2.13 10.11 9.12
N THR A 138 1.89 9.37 8.05
CA THR A 138 0.66 8.62 7.81
C THR A 138 1.01 7.15 7.63
N PHE A 139 0.00 6.28 7.71
CA PHE A 139 0.09 4.84 7.46
C PHE A 139 -0.56 4.46 6.13
N PHE A 140 -0.33 5.31 5.14
CA PHE A 140 -0.82 5.17 3.78
C PHE A 140 0.17 4.35 2.92
N ARG A 141 -0.33 3.76 1.84
CA ARG A 141 0.45 2.92 0.91
C ARG A 141 1.19 3.71 -0.16
N GLU A 142 0.92 4.99 -0.25
CA GLU A 142 1.45 5.93 -1.24
C GLU A 142 2.99 6.02 -1.21
N PRO A 143 3.68 6.04 -0.06
CA PRO A 143 5.14 5.92 -0.01
C PRO A 143 5.69 4.65 -0.66
N LEU A 144 5.01 3.50 -0.50
CA LEU A 144 5.40 2.26 -1.16
C LEU A 144 5.27 2.38 -2.68
N LEU A 145 4.18 3.00 -3.16
CA LEU A 145 4.02 3.27 -4.59
C LEU A 145 5.12 4.20 -5.13
N GLY A 146 5.45 5.24 -4.37
CA GLY A 146 6.56 6.16 -4.71
C GLY A 146 7.89 5.41 -4.90
N LEU A 147 8.21 4.49 -3.98
CA LEU A 147 9.39 3.66 -4.10
C LEU A 147 9.34 2.73 -5.33
N LEU A 148 8.23 2.00 -5.50
CA LEU A 148 8.07 1.03 -6.59
C LEU A 148 8.12 1.69 -7.96
N TRP A 149 7.48 2.84 -8.13
CA TRP A 149 7.52 3.61 -9.37
C TRP A 149 8.90 4.20 -9.65
N THR A 150 9.58 4.72 -8.63
CA THR A 150 10.95 5.24 -8.79
C THR A 150 11.92 4.11 -9.17
N ALA A 151 11.78 2.93 -8.57
CA ALA A 151 12.54 1.74 -8.92
C ALA A 151 12.20 1.23 -10.32
N ALA A 152 10.93 1.26 -10.72
CA ALA A 152 10.50 0.90 -12.07
C ALA A 152 11.11 1.85 -13.10
N LEU A 153 11.09 3.16 -12.85
CA LEU A 153 11.72 4.16 -13.71
C LEU A 153 13.25 3.98 -13.80
N TRP A 154 13.89 3.64 -12.68
CA TRP A 154 15.31 3.31 -12.67
C TRP A 154 15.63 2.06 -13.50
N ALA A 155 14.87 0.97 -13.35
CA ALA A 155 15.02 -0.22 -14.20
C ALA A 155 14.73 0.08 -15.67
N PHE A 156 13.72 0.91 -15.94
CA PHE A 156 13.37 1.37 -17.28
C PHE A 156 14.51 2.15 -17.94
N SER A 157 15.18 3.05 -17.21
CA SER A 157 16.32 3.81 -17.73
C SER A 157 17.49 2.88 -18.13
N ARG A 158 17.72 1.80 -17.37
CA ARG A 158 18.73 0.78 -17.71
C ARG A 158 18.34 -0.03 -18.94
N TRP A 159 17.06 -0.35 -19.08
CA TRP A 159 16.54 -0.95 -20.30
C TRP A 159 16.67 0.01 -21.49
N TRP A 160 16.42 1.30 -21.30
CA TRP A 160 16.51 2.31 -22.35
C TRP A 160 17.91 2.35 -22.98
N GLU A 161 18.94 2.32 -22.15
CA GLU A 161 20.36 2.30 -22.58
C GLU A 161 20.77 0.95 -23.18
N SER A 162 20.45 -0.17 -22.53
CA SER A 162 21.01 -1.48 -22.88
C SER A 162 20.14 -2.33 -23.80
N GLN A 163 18.85 -2.03 -23.88
CA GLN A 163 17.80 -2.80 -24.57
C GLN A 163 17.79 -4.29 -24.16
N ARG A 164 18.21 -4.60 -22.91
CA ARG A 164 18.30 -5.97 -22.38
C ARG A 164 16.98 -6.40 -21.69
N PRO A 165 16.47 -7.61 -21.96
CA PRO A 165 15.19 -8.06 -21.43
C PRO A 165 15.08 -8.08 -19.89
N PRO A 166 16.13 -8.41 -19.11
CA PRO A 166 16.01 -8.44 -17.65
C PRO A 166 15.65 -7.09 -17.03
N ALA A 167 16.23 -5.98 -17.53
CA ALA A 167 15.94 -4.65 -17.00
C ALA A 167 14.47 -4.25 -17.25
N LEU A 168 13.92 -4.64 -18.42
CA LEU A 168 12.51 -4.42 -18.70
C LEU A 168 11.61 -5.31 -17.85
N ALA A 169 11.98 -6.59 -17.68
CA ALA A 169 11.23 -7.51 -16.82
C ALA A 169 11.15 -6.99 -15.38
N VAL A 170 12.25 -6.45 -14.84
CA VAL A 170 12.27 -5.80 -13.53
C VAL A 170 11.35 -4.58 -13.50
N CYS A 171 11.43 -3.70 -14.51
CA CYS A 171 10.55 -2.54 -14.61
C CYS A 171 9.07 -2.94 -14.58
N LEU A 172 8.66 -3.83 -15.48
CA LEU A 172 7.27 -4.28 -15.60
C LEU A 172 6.82 -5.05 -14.35
N GLY A 173 7.69 -5.89 -13.77
CA GLY A 173 7.42 -6.59 -12.53
C GLY A 173 7.15 -5.64 -11.36
N LEU A 174 7.92 -4.55 -11.24
CA LEU A 174 7.70 -3.52 -10.22
C LEU A 174 6.40 -2.74 -10.45
N LEU A 175 6.02 -2.46 -11.70
CA LEU A 175 4.73 -1.81 -12.02
C LEU A 175 3.54 -2.72 -11.68
N LEU A 176 3.64 -4.01 -11.96
CA LEU A 176 2.61 -4.99 -11.60
C LEU A 176 2.52 -5.18 -10.08
N LEU A 177 3.67 -5.20 -9.39
CA LEU A 177 3.75 -5.23 -7.93
C LEU A 177 3.10 -3.98 -7.32
N ALA A 178 3.28 -2.79 -7.91
CA ALA A 178 2.57 -1.59 -7.47
C ALA A 178 1.04 -1.75 -7.58
N GLY A 179 0.56 -2.45 -8.61
CA GLY A 179 -0.86 -2.81 -8.77
C GLY A 179 -1.42 -3.63 -7.61
N THR A 180 -0.61 -4.47 -6.97
CA THR A 180 -1.03 -5.25 -5.79
C THR A 180 -0.94 -4.47 -4.47
N ALA A 181 -0.30 -3.30 -4.46
CA ALA A 181 -0.43 -2.31 -3.38
C ALA A 181 -1.64 -1.39 -3.59
N LYS A 182 -1.88 -0.96 -4.82
CA LYS A 182 -3.02 -0.11 -5.20
C LYS A 182 -3.32 -0.30 -6.68
N LEU A 183 -4.52 -0.79 -7.01
CA LEU A 183 -4.90 -1.12 -8.39
C LEU A 183 -4.85 0.11 -9.31
N THR A 184 -5.24 1.28 -8.78
CA THR A 184 -5.20 2.54 -9.54
C THR A 184 -3.78 2.95 -9.94
N SER A 185 -2.74 2.37 -9.35
CA SER A 185 -1.36 2.64 -9.75
C SER A 185 -1.03 2.12 -11.15
N LEU A 186 -1.81 1.16 -11.68
CA LEU A 186 -1.62 0.63 -13.03
C LEU A 186 -1.94 1.64 -14.14
N ILE A 187 -2.47 2.82 -13.80
CA ILE A 187 -2.72 3.92 -14.74
C ILE A 187 -1.45 4.38 -15.48
N VAL A 188 -0.25 4.09 -14.93
CA VAL A 188 1.02 4.42 -15.57
C VAL A 188 1.40 3.45 -16.70
N LEU A 189 0.84 2.23 -16.72
CA LEU A 189 1.21 1.18 -17.69
C LEU A 189 1.09 1.62 -19.16
N PRO A 190 0.01 2.31 -19.60
CA PRO A 190 -0.12 2.74 -20.99
C PRO A 190 1.05 3.60 -21.47
N VAL A 191 1.57 4.47 -20.60
CA VAL A 191 2.72 5.33 -20.91
C VAL A 191 3.96 4.48 -21.22
N TYR A 192 4.26 3.50 -20.36
CA TYR A 192 5.37 2.58 -20.60
C TYR A 192 5.16 1.76 -21.88
N VAL A 193 3.96 1.21 -22.10
CA VAL A 193 3.66 0.40 -23.30
C VAL A 193 3.88 1.19 -24.59
N VAL A 194 3.39 2.43 -24.65
CA VAL A 194 3.57 3.30 -25.83
C VAL A 194 5.05 3.59 -26.08
N ILE A 195 5.79 4.00 -25.05
CA ILE A 195 7.22 4.34 -25.18
C ILE A 195 8.03 3.10 -25.58
N ILE A 196 7.75 1.95 -24.97
CA ILE A 196 8.38 0.68 -25.28
C ILE A 196 8.10 0.28 -26.73
N GLY A 197 6.84 0.33 -27.16
CA GLY A 197 6.44 -0.01 -28.54
C GLY A 197 7.09 0.88 -29.61
N TRP A 198 7.30 2.16 -29.29
CA TRP A 198 7.99 3.10 -30.17
C TRP A 198 9.49 2.83 -30.28
N ARG A 199 10.14 2.41 -29.18
CA ARG A 199 11.60 2.27 -29.11
C ARG A 199 12.12 0.90 -29.58
N ILE A 200 11.31 -0.16 -29.50
CA ILE A 200 11.77 -1.52 -29.81
C ILE A 200 11.92 -1.74 -31.33
N PRO A 201 13.09 -2.24 -31.80
CA PRO A 201 13.28 -2.64 -33.19
C PRO A 201 12.33 -3.77 -33.62
N PRO A 202 11.86 -3.82 -34.88
CA PRO A 202 10.92 -4.83 -35.36
C PRO A 202 11.35 -6.27 -35.04
N ALA A 203 12.66 -6.56 -35.17
CA ALA A 203 13.24 -7.87 -34.90
C ALA A 203 13.06 -8.37 -33.45
N LYS A 204 12.92 -7.47 -32.48
CA LYS A 204 12.78 -7.80 -31.05
C LYS A 204 11.33 -7.75 -30.56
N ARG A 205 10.38 -7.28 -31.38
CA ARG A 205 8.98 -7.09 -30.99
C ARG A 205 8.30 -8.38 -30.53
N ARG A 206 8.55 -9.52 -31.19
CA ARG A 206 7.92 -10.80 -30.81
C ARG A 206 8.34 -11.27 -29.42
N VAL A 207 9.63 -11.22 -29.11
CA VAL A 207 10.17 -11.61 -27.78
C VAL A 207 9.62 -10.68 -26.69
N MET A 208 9.55 -9.38 -26.98
CA MET A 208 9.11 -8.39 -25.99
C MET A 208 7.59 -8.39 -25.80
N ALA A 209 6.82 -8.67 -26.85
CA ALA A 209 5.38 -8.93 -26.74
C ALA A 209 5.11 -10.19 -25.92
N GLY A 210 5.86 -11.27 -26.15
CA GLY A 210 5.77 -12.50 -25.34
C GLY A 210 6.04 -12.21 -23.86
N LEU A 211 7.11 -11.48 -23.55
CA LEU A 211 7.45 -11.09 -22.17
C LEU A 211 6.38 -10.20 -21.52
N LEU A 212 5.83 -9.23 -22.24
CA LEU A 212 4.73 -8.39 -21.77
C LEU A 212 3.48 -9.23 -21.45
N ILE A 213 3.11 -10.14 -22.36
CA ILE A 213 1.97 -11.05 -22.17
C ILE A 213 2.20 -11.95 -20.96
N THR A 214 3.38 -12.57 -20.84
CA THR A 214 3.73 -13.42 -19.70
C THR A 214 3.63 -12.66 -18.38
N LEU A 215 4.15 -11.43 -18.32
CA LEU A 215 4.08 -10.62 -17.12
C LEU A 215 2.66 -10.17 -16.81
N LEU A 216 1.85 -9.80 -17.80
CA LEU A 216 0.43 -9.50 -17.60
C LEU A 216 -0.34 -10.70 -17.08
N VAL A 217 -0.09 -11.90 -17.61
CA VAL A 217 -0.70 -13.15 -17.15
C VAL A 217 -0.25 -13.46 -15.72
N LEU A 218 1.05 -13.40 -15.42
CA LEU A 218 1.56 -13.63 -14.07
C LEU A 218 1.05 -12.59 -13.07
N GLY A 219 0.99 -11.31 -13.45
CA GLY A 219 0.43 -10.25 -12.64
C GLY A 219 -1.07 -10.42 -12.40
N GLY A 220 -1.82 -10.82 -13.42
CA GLY A 220 -3.23 -11.17 -13.31
C GLY A 220 -3.47 -12.39 -12.42
N LEU A 221 -2.68 -13.45 -12.57
CA LEU A 221 -2.73 -14.64 -11.71
C LEU A 221 -2.35 -14.31 -10.27
N LEU A 222 -1.34 -13.46 -10.05
CA LEU A 222 -0.96 -12.98 -8.72
C LEU A 222 -2.10 -12.18 -8.08
N LEU A 223 -2.71 -11.27 -8.82
CA LEU A 223 -3.88 -10.52 -8.36
C LEU A 223 -5.03 -11.46 -8.01
N VAL A 224 -5.38 -12.40 -8.88
CA VAL A 224 -6.45 -13.39 -8.63
C VAL A 224 -6.13 -14.28 -7.43
N ALA A 225 -4.88 -14.75 -7.30
CA ALA A 225 -4.44 -15.53 -6.15
C ALA A 225 -4.57 -14.71 -4.85
N MET A 226 -4.16 -13.45 -4.89
CA MET A 226 -4.30 -12.51 -3.78
C MET A 226 -5.77 -12.21 -3.43
N PHE A 227 -6.64 -12.08 -4.43
CA PHE A 227 -8.08 -11.92 -4.24
C PHE A 227 -8.79 -13.19 -3.78
N ARG A 228 -8.29 -14.39 -4.09
CA ARG A 228 -8.82 -15.65 -3.54
C ARG A 228 -8.35 -15.90 -2.11
N VAL A 229 -7.10 -15.55 -1.81
CA VAL A 229 -6.52 -15.59 -0.46
C VAL A 229 -7.27 -14.66 0.51
N ARG A 230 -7.87 -13.59 -0.01
CA ARG A 230 -8.78 -12.70 0.73
C ARG A 230 -9.89 -13.43 1.49
N ASP A 231 -10.40 -14.54 0.93
CA ASP A 231 -11.58 -15.25 1.44
C ASP A 231 -11.21 -16.57 2.15
N GLN A 232 -9.92 -16.87 2.30
CA GLN A 232 -9.39 -18.10 2.89
C GLN A 232 -8.38 -17.75 3.98
N PRO A 233 -8.50 -18.26 5.21
CA PRO A 233 -7.52 -17.97 6.24
C PRO A 233 -6.18 -18.64 5.86
N LEU A 234 -5.08 -17.87 5.72
CA LEU A 234 -3.73 -18.35 5.41
C LEU A 234 -3.10 -19.06 6.62
N THR A 235 -3.82 -20.01 7.18
CA THR A 235 -3.47 -20.73 8.41
C THR A 235 -2.20 -21.58 8.25
N GLY A 236 -1.86 -22.03 7.04
CA GLY A 236 -0.75 -22.96 6.82
C GLY A 236 0.65 -22.34 6.88
N ILE A 237 0.86 -21.21 6.22
CA ILE A 237 2.21 -20.61 6.08
C ILE A 237 2.60 -19.88 7.37
N VAL A 238 1.66 -19.18 8.00
CA VAL A 238 1.90 -18.39 9.21
C VAL A 238 2.18 -19.29 10.43
N ARG A 239 1.46 -20.41 10.57
CA ARG A 239 1.72 -21.40 11.65
C ARG A 239 3.11 -21.99 11.57
N THR A 240 3.59 -22.25 10.36
CA THR A 240 4.89 -22.91 10.11
C THR A 240 6.06 -21.94 10.32
N VAL A 241 5.88 -20.65 9.99
CA VAL A 241 6.95 -19.64 10.10
C VAL A 241 7.05 -19.02 11.49
N LEU A 242 5.92 -18.85 12.21
CA LEU A 242 5.90 -18.06 13.44
C LEU A 242 5.75 -18.86 14.75
N ASN A 243 5.58 -20.20 14.70
CA ASN A 243 5.27 -21.02 15.88
C ASN A 243 4.17 -20.39 16.78
N TYR A 244 3.23 -19.68 16.15
CA TYR A 244 2.24 -18.87 16.84
C TYR A 244 1.03 -19.73 17.22
N GLN A 245 0.78 -19.87 18.52
CA GLN A 245 -0.48 -20.38 19.04
C GLN A 245 -1.45 -19.21 19.27
N PRO A 246 -2.67 -19.26 18.73
CA PRO A 246 -3.63 -18.17 18.90
C PRO A 246 -3.96 -17.98 20.39
N GLY A 247 -3.82 -16.74 20.86
CA GLY A 247 -4.19 -16.38 22.23
C GLY A 247 -5.70 -16.51 22.48
N PRO A 248 -6.15 -16.61 23.75
CA PRO A 248 -7.54 -16.85 24.14
C PRO A 248 -8.54 -15.78 23.66
N ALA A 249 -8.05 -14.61 23.23
CA ALA A 249 -8.89 -13.55 22.65
C ALA A 249 -9.52 -13.97 21.30
N LEU A 250 -8.79 -14.73 20.47
CA LEU A 250 -9.29 -15.19 19.16
C LEU A 250 -10.34 -16.30 19.30
N GLN A 251 -10.19 -17.20 20.26
CA GLN A 251 -11.22 -18.20 20.59
C GLN A 251 -12.53 -17.52 21.01
N ARG A 252 -12.44 -16.37 21.67
CA ARG A 252 -13.60 -15.57 22.08
C ARG A 252 -14.27 -14.86 20.90
N ILE A 253 -13.50 -14.44 19.88
CA ILE A 253 -14.03 -13.81 18.66
C ILE A 253 -14.73 -14.85 17.77
N ASP A 254 -14.18 -16.06 17.63
CA ASP A 254 -14.85 -17.17 16.93
C ASP A 254 -16.15 -17.57 17.63
N ALA A 255 -16.18 -17.55 18.97
CA ALA A 255 -17.38 -17.77 19.77
C ALA A 255 -18.40 -16.62 19.71
N LEU A 256 -17.96 -15.41 19.35
CA LEU A 256 -18.79 -14.22 19.15
C LEU A 256 -19.12 -13.97 17.66
N SER A 257 -18.68 -14.86 16.77
CA SER A 257 -19.15 -14.85 15.38
C SER A 257 -20.68 -14.94 15.41
N PRO A 258 -21.41 -14.04 14.73
CA PRO A 258 -22.85 -14.06 14.81
C PRO A 258 -23.34 -15.30 14.09
N THR A 259 -23.68 -16.34 14.84
CA THR A 259 -24.77 -17.22 14.42
C THR A 259 -25.96 -16.32 14.08
N ARG A 260 -26.71 -16.65 13.03
CA ARG A 260 -27.85 -15.85 12.53
C ARG A 260 -28.87 -15.41 13.60
N GLU A 261 -28.78 -15.96 14.80
CA GLU A 261 -29.65 -15.72 15.97
C GLU A 261 -29.25 -14.52 16.84
N ASN A 262 -28.01 -14.03 16.82
CA ASN A 262 -27.62 -12.89 17.65
C ASN A 262 -27.91 -11.54 16.97
N ARG A 263 -29.20 -11.31 16.66
CA ARG A 263 -29.71 -9.93 16.54
C ARG A 263 -29.85 -9.38 17.96
N TRP A 264 -29.31 -8.19 18.18
CA TRP A 264 -29.58 -7.38 19.37
C TRP A 264 -31.08 -7.38 19.67
N PRO A 265 -31.53 -7.79 20.87
CA PRO A 265 -32.94 -7.72 21.24
C PRO A 265 -33.29 -6.23 21.41
N GLY A 266 -33.80 -5.62 20.35
CA GLY A 266 -34.15 -4.21 20.35
C GLY A 266 -34.17 -3.51 18.98
N TYR A 267 -33.59 -4.11 17.92
CA TYR A 267 -33.64 -3.52 16.58
C TYR A 267 -34.62 -4.31 15.68
N ALA A 268 -35.90 -4.02 15.83
CA ALA A 268 -36.88 -4.36 14.80
C ALA A 268 -36.76 -3.32 13.68
N PRO A 269 -36.49 -3.71 12.41
CA PRO A 269 -36.59 -2.77 11.31
C PRO A 269 -38.08 -2.51 11.08
N THR A 270 -38.62 -1.44 11.68
CA THR A 270 -39.96 -0.97 11.35
C THR A 270 -39.95 -0.50 9.90
N ALA A 271 -40.56 -1.30 9.04
CA ALA A 271 -41.05 -0.88 7.75
C ALA A 271 -42.03 0.29 7.96
N SER A 272 -41.60 1.52 7.69
CA SER A 272 -42.49 2.67 7.45
C SER A 272 -41.68 3.93 7.09
N PHE A 273 -41.03 3.92 5.93
CA PHE A 273 -40.76 5.16 5.19
C PHE A 273 -41.67 5.20 3.97
N ALA A 274 -42.98 5.29 4.23
CA ALA A 274 -44.00 5.56 3.22
C ALA A 274 -45.24 6.14 3.92
N ARG A 275 -45.13 7.41 4.36
CA ARG A 275 -46.20 8.42 4.55
C ARG A 275 -45.76 9.41 5.60
N LEU A 276 -45.50 10.65 5.16
CA LEU A 276 -45.52 11.94 5.86
C LEU A 276 -44.73 12.89 4.96
N GLY A 277 -45.25 13.94 4.35
CA GLY A 277 -46.58 14.52 4.31
C GLY A 277 -46.57 15.59 3.22
N SER A 278 -47.72 15.80 2.60
CA SER A 278 -48.01 16.89 1.67
C SER A 278 -47.64 18.25 2.25
N VAL A 279 -46.93 19.06 1.47
CA VAL A 279 -46.61 20.47 1.71
C VAL A 279 -47.89 21.31 1.63
N PRO A 280 -48.22 22.15 2.62
CA PRO A 280 -49.13 23.26 2.43
C PRO A 280 -48.34 24.55 2.16
N HIS A 281 -48.72 25.20 1.06
CA HIS A 281 -48.27 26.52 0.64
C HIS A 281 -48.59 27.60 1.69
N LEU A 282 -47.62 28.49 1.95
CA LEU A 282 -47.84 29.77 2.60
C LEU A 282 -48.50 30.72 1.59
N VAL A 283 -49.68 31.24 1.93
CA VAL A 283 -50.29 32.42 1.30
C VAL A 283 -50.39 33.51 2.37
N PRO A 284 -49.93 34.75 2.12
CA PRO A 284 -50.13 35.87 3.04
C PRO A 284 -51.31 36.74 2.61
N SER A 285 -52.13 37.17 3.58
CA SER A 285 -52.91 38.43 3.49
C SER A 285 -53.61 38.76 4.82
N ASP A 286 -53.19 39.88 5.40
CA ASP A 286 -53.94 40.97 6.04
C ASP A 286 -55.35 40.73 6.63
N ALA A 287 -55.48 41.03 7.94
CA ALA A 287 -56.39 42.03 8.53
C ALA A 287 -56.07 42.21 10.02
#